data_AF-A0A0B1P5V0-F1
#
_entry.id   AF-A0A0B1P5V0-F1
#
_cell.length_a   1.000
_cell.length_b   1.000
_cell.length_c   1.000
_cell.angle_alpha   90.00
_cell.angle_beta   90.00
_cell.angle_gamma   90.00
#
_symmetry.space_group_name_H-M   'P 1'
#
loop_
_entity.id
_entity.type
_entity.pdbx_description
1 polymer ?
#
loop_
_entity_poly.entity_id
_entity_poly.type
_entity_poly.pdbx_seq_one_letter_code
_entity_poly.pdbx_strand_id
1 'polypeptide(L)'
;MTTSSYDSCLLFNNNNDTFGIVGLQTDDTLFVANKRFVELEKQNLLHAGFEAKPCEILTNQNPLTFNGSNITIDANSINISQTTQCEKLEEFAAQAINPTLHDFKALNERIKWQIKHKHRGLKFTKLDFDSVQIVVFADPSFANNFDYSSQIGYVIVLKDENNANVIHWSSVKCKRVTRSVLASELYAMTLGFDVGAVIKLTFQCILKREIPLVLCTDSHSLYECLVKLGSTSEKRLMIDIMCIRQSYERREIAQIIWIDGNSNPADAMTKSKPCPALRKLIETNKIDVTAYNWVERIPTKNDD
;
A
#
# COMPACT_ATOMS: atom_id res chain seq x y z
N MET A 1 19.75 -13.44 6.85
CA MET A 1 18.79 -12.61 6.08
C MET A 1 18.62 -11.28 6.78
N THR A 2 18.27 -10.23 6.06
CA THR A 2 17.93 -8.91 6.60
C THR A 2 16.43 -8.78 6.71
N THR A 3 15.95 -8.11 7.76
CA THR A 3 14.53 -7.86 7.96
C THR A 3 14.11 -6.59 7.23
N SER A 4 12.91 -6.61 6.64
CA SER A 4 12.25 -5.42 6.08
C SER A 4 12.09 -4.36 7.16
N SER A 5 12.23 -3.10 6.78
CA SER A 5 11.97 -1.98 7.71
C SER A 5 10.49 -1.81 8.02
N TYR A 6 9.60 -2.34 7.17
CA TYR A 6 8.15 -2.25 7.32
C TYR A 6 7.56 -3.38 8.18
N ASP A 7 8.01 -4.61 7.95
CA ASP A 7 7.42 -5.80 8.55
C ASP A 7 8.52 -6.76 8.99
N SER A 8 8.55 -7.09 10.29
CA SER A 8 9.54 -8.00 10.85
C SER A 8 9.48 -9.42 10.28
N CYS A 9 8.32 -9.80 9.74
CA CYS A 9 8.06 -11.10 9.13
C CYS A 9 8.41 -11.14 7.63
N LEU A 10 8.78 -10.01 7.03
CA LEU A 10 9.30 -9.95 5.67
C LEU A 10 10.83 -9.90 5.72
N LEU A 11 11.47 -10.99 5.34
CA LEU A 11 12.92 -11.14 5.34
C LEU A 11 13.43 -11.15 3.89
N PHE A 12 14.63 -10.60 3.65
CA PHE A 12 15.25 -10.67 2.34
C PHE A 12 16.77 -10.89 2.43
N ASN A 13 17.33 -11.42 1.35
CA ASN A 13 18.76 -11.54 1.13
C ASN A 13 19.04 -11.26 -0.34
N ASN A 14 20.01 -10.39 -0.60
CA ASN A 14 20.45 -10.05 -1.93
C ASN A 14 21.99 -9.96 -1.97
N ASN A 15 22.67 -10.90 -1.30
CA ASN A 15 24.13 -10.93 -1.18
C ASN A 15 24.69 -12.26 -1.69
N ASN A 16 25.94 -12.24 -2.19
CA ASN A 16 26.78 -13.43 -2.45
C ASN A 16 26.06 -14.56 -3.21
N ASP A 17 25.59 -14.26 -4.42
CA ASP A 17 24.88 -15.18 -5.34
C ASP A 17 23.60 -15.84 -4.78
N THR A 18 23.14 -15.40 -3.60
CA THR A 18 21.93 -15.90 -2.93
C THR A 18 20.89 -14.80 -2.86
N PHE A 19 19.83 -14.97 -3.63
CA PHE A 19 18.67 -14.09 -3.63
C PHE A 19 17.47 -14.82 -3.04
N GLY A 20 16.82 -14.21 -2.05
CA GLY A 20 15.59 -14.71 -1.46
C GLY A 20 14.82 -13.59 -0.76
N ILE A 21 13.52 -13.52 -0.98
CA ILE A 21 12.56 -12.70 -0.23
C ILE A 21 11.55 -13.65 0.36
N VAL A 22 11.42 -13.69 1.68
CA VAL A 22 10.59 -14.63 2.43
C VAL A 22 9.61 -13.84 3.27
N GLY A 23 8.32 -14.04 3.04
CA GLY A 23 7.24 -13.60 3.91
C GLY A 23 6.81 -14.75 4.82
N LEU A 24 6.91 -14.54 6.11
CA LEU A 24 6.50 -15.49 7.14
C LEU A 24 5.11 -15.12 7.68
N GLN A 25 4.25 -16.12 7.83
CA GLN A 25 3.01 -16.03 8.59
C GLN A 25 2.89 -17.26 9.49
N THR A 26 2.01 -17.24 10.50
CA THR A 26 1.92 -18.26 11.56
C THR A 26 2.00 -19.70 11.05
N ASP A 27 1.26 -20.02 9.98
CA ASP A 27 1.15 -21.39 9.45
C ASP A 27 1.67 -21.56 8.01
N ASP A 28 1.93 -20.46 7.30
CA ASP A 28 2.30 -20.45 5.89
C ASP A 28 3.54 -19.59 5.66
N THR A 29 4.39 -20.01 4.73
CA THR A 29 5.54 -19.23 4.25
C THR A 29 5.44 -19.06 2.74
N LEU A 30 5.61 -17.83 2.25
CA LEU A 30 5.66 -17.52 0.83
C LEU A 30 6.97 -16.83 0.52
N PHE A 31 7.68 -17.30 -0.51
CA PHE A 31 8.96 -16.70 -0.86
C PHE A 31 9.24 -16.70 -2.36
N VAL A 32 10.08 -15.75 -2.76
CA VAL A 32 10.68 -15.67 -4.09
C VAL A 32 12.18 -15.81 -3.92
N ALA A 33 12.78 -16.85 -4.51
CA ALA A 33 14.19 -17.15 -4.30
C ALA A 33 14.84 -17.78 -5.53
N ASN A 34 16.17 -17.64 -5.63
CA ASN A 34 16.96 -18.36 -6.61
C ASN A 34 17.24 -19.81 -6.14
N LYS A 35 17.62 -20.69 -7.08
CA LYS A 35 17.85 -22.12 -6.78
C LYS A 35 18.86 -22.34 -5.64
N ARG A 36 19.90 -21.49 -5.58
CA ARG A 36 20.94 -21.60 -4.56
C ARG A 36 20.39 -21.34 -3.15
N PHE A 37 19.53 -20.33 -3.00
CA PHE A 37 18.88 -20.02 -1.73
C PHE A 37 17.98 -21.18 -1.29
N VAL A 38 17.16 -21.73 -2.19
CA VAL A 38 16.25 -22.86 -1.89
C VAL A 38 17.01 -24.09 -1.40
N GLU A 39 18.14 -24.43 -2.03
CA GLU A 39 18.98 -25.55 -1.60
C GLU A 39 19.55 -25.33 -0.19
N LEU A 40 20.06 -24.13 0.09
CA LEU A 40 20.61 -23.80 1.39
C LEU A 40 19.54 -23.78 2.49
N GLU A 41 18.35 -23.23 2.21
CA GLU A 41 17.21 -23.24 3.14
C GLU A 41 16.84 -24.69 3.50
N LYS A 42 16.68 -25.55 2.50
CA LYS A 42 16.33 -26.96 2.71
C LYS A 42 17.38 -27.70 3.56
N GLN A 43 18.66 -27.48 3.30
CA GLN A 43 19.74 -28.07 4.09
C GLN A 43 19.70 -27.61 5.56
N ASN A 44 19.44 -26.32 5.79
CA ASN A 44 19.35 -25.77 7.15
C ASN A 44 18.10 -26.26 7.90
N LEU A 45 16.94 -26.39 7.23
CA LEU A 45 15.73 -26.94 7.83
C LEU A 45 15.95 -28.39 8.31
N LEU A 46 16.59 -29.22 7.47
CA LEU A 46 16.95 -30.60 7.81
C LEU A 46 17.92 -30.65 9.00
N HIS A 47 18.95 -29.79 9.00
CA HIS A 47 19.93 -29.75 10.09
C HIS A 47 19.31 -29.31 11.42
N ALA A 48 18.35 -28.38 11.38
CA ALA A 48 17.64 -27.89 12.56
C ALA A 48 16.53 -28.83 13.05
N GLY A 49 16.23 -29.91 12.32
CA GLY A 49 15.17 -30.86 12.68
C GLY A 49 13.74 -30.30 12.51
N PHE A 50 13.56 -29.29 11.65
CA PHE A 50 12.23 -28.76 11.35
C PHE A 50 11.54 -29.63 10.29
N GLU A 51 10.36 -30.15 10.61
CA GLU A 51 9.48 -30.79 9.63
C GLU A 51 8.77 -29.71 8.80
N ALA A 52 9.29 -29.45 7.59
CA ALA A 52 8.68 -28.54 6.63
C ALA A 52 7.96 -29.32 5.51
N LYS A 53 6.80 -28.81 5.09
CA LYS A 53 6.12 -29.33 3.89
C LYS A 53 7.02 -29.13 2.66
N PRO A 54 6.89 -29.99 1.62
CA PRO A 54 7.59 -29.76 0.36
C PRO A 54 7.28 -28.38 -0.20
N CYS A 55 8.30 -27.68 -0.71
CA CYS A 55 8.11 -26.40 -1.38
C CYS A 55 7.30 -26.58 -2.66
N GLU A 56 6.15 -25.91 -2.73
CA GLU A 56 5.35 -25.81 -3.94
C GLU A 56 5.86 -24.67 -4.82
N ILE A 57 5.78 -24.84 -6.14
CA ILE A 57 6.24 -23.83 -7.11
C ILE A 57 5.03 -23.30 -7.86
N LEU A 58 4.87 -21.98 -7.84
CA LEU A 58 3.85 -21.29 -8.63
C LEU A 58 4.12 -21.48 -10.13
N THR A 59 3.19 -22.11 -10.83
CA THR A 59 3.19 -22.24 -12.30
C THR A 59 1.78 -22.03 -12.85
N ASN A 60 1.64 -21.89 -14.17
CA ASN A 60 0.32 -21.75 -14.79
C ASN A 60 -0.60 -22.97 -14.51
N GLN A 61 -0.02 -24.14 -14.25
CA GLN A 61 -0.74 -25.37 -13.93
C GLN A 61 -0.84 -25.63 -12.41
N ASN A 62 -0.06 -24.93 -11.61
CA ASN A 62 0.03 -25.11 -10.17
C ASN A 62 -0.14 -23.77 -9.43
N PRO A 63 -1.38 -23.35 -9.14
CA PRO A 63 -1.64 -22.20 -8.30
C PRO A 63 -1.24 -22.47 -6.85
N LEU A 64 -0.89 -21.42 -6.10
CA LEU A 64 -0.56 -21.53 -4.67
C LEU A 64 -1.70 -21.02 -3.81
N THR A 65 -1.89 -21.66 -2.65
CA THR A 65 -2.75 -21.12 -1.59
C THR A 65 -1.85 -20.52 -0.51
N PHE A 66 -2.11 -19.27 -0.13
CA PHE A 66 -1.41 -18.59 0.97
C PHE A 66 -2.43 -17.83 1.81
N ASN A 67 -2.58 -18.19 3.08
CA ASN A 67 -3.51 -17.55 4.01
C ASN A 67 -4.95 -17.39 3.43
N GLY A 68 -5.47 -18.48 2.83
CA GLY A 68 -6.81 -18.51 2.21
C GLY A 68 -6.94 -17.73 0.89
N SER A 69 -5.88 -17.08 0.43
CA SER A 69 -5.81 -16.45 -0.88
C SER A 69 -5.28 -17.43 -1.93
N ASN A 70 -5.88 -17.42 -3.11
CA ASN A 70 -5.45 -18.17 -4.28
C ASN A 70 -4.55 -17.28 -5.15
N ILE A 71 -3.30 -17.71 -5.33
CA ILE A 71 -2.27 -17.04 -6.12
C ILE A 71 -2.11 -17.79 -7.42
N THR A 72 -2.34 -17.10 -8.54
CA THR A 72 -2.12 -17.62 -9.89
C THR A 72 -1.08 -16.78 -10.60
N ILE A 73 -0.45 -17.36 -11.62
CA ILE A 73 0.46 -16.66 -12.52
C ILE A 73 -0.06 -16.77 -13.95
N ASP A 74 0.03 -15.68 -14.70
CA ASP A 74 -0.16 -15.60 -16.14
C ASP A 74 1.17 -15.15 -16.78
N ALA A 75 1.23 -15.08 -18.12
CA ALA A 75 2.46 -14.78 -18.86
C ALA A 75 3.28 -13.59 -18.34
N ASN A 76 2.65 -12.52 -17.82
CA ASN A 76 3.33 -11.32 -17.32
C ASN A 76 2.73 -10.75 -16.01
N SER A 77 1.93 -11.54 -15.29
CA SER A 77 1.29 -11.06 -14.07
C SER A 77 1.04 -12.14 -13.04
N ILE A 78 1.02 -11.74 -11.78
CA ILE A 78 0.57 -12.56 -10.66
C ILE A 78 -0.81 -12.05 -10.24
N ASN A 79 -1.77 -12.93 -10.03
CA ASN A 79 -3.09 -12.56 -9.52
C ASN A 79 -3.29 -13.16 -8.14
N ILE A 80 -3.83 -12.37 -7.23
CA ILE A 80 -4.18 -12.79 -5.87
C ILE A 80 -5.69 -12.58 -5.71
N SER A 81 -6.43 -13.67 -5.55
CA SER A 81 -7.87 -13.66 -5.28
C SER A 81 -8.17 -14.31 -3.95
N GLN A 82 -9.32 -14.01 -3.34
CA GLN A 82 -9.74 -14.58 -2.07
C GLN A 82 -10.85 -15.62 -2.24
N THR A 83 -10.82 -16.36 -3.36
CA THR A 83 -11.91 -17.28 -3.76
C THR A 83 -12.31 -18.23 -2.62
N THR A 84 -11.32 -18.88 -1.99
CA THR A 84 -11.54 -19.83 -0.89
C THR A 84 -12.08 -19.17 0.38
N GLN A 85 -11.62 -17.95 0.70
CA GLN A 85 -12.18 -17.21 1.83
C GLN A 85 -13.64 -16.82 1.57
N CYS A 86 -13.97 -16.41 0.33
CA CYS A 86 -15.33 -16.05 -0.05
C CYS A 86 -16.29 -17.25 0.04
N GLU A 87 -15.80 -18.47 -0.21
CA GLU A 87 -16.56 -19.71 -0.05
C GLU A 87 -16.79 -20.08 1.42
N LYS A 88 -15.89 -19.67 2.31
CA LYS A 88 -15.98 -19.87 3.77
C LYS A 88 -16.77 -18.78 4.50
N LEU A 89 -17.19 -17.71 3.81
CA LEU A 89 -18.06 -16.68 4.38
C LEU A 89 -19.48 -17.24 4.56
N GLU A 90 -19.67 -18.09 5.57
CA GLU A 90 -20.96 -18.31 6.21
C GLU A 90 -21.27 -17.08 7.10
N GLU A 91 -22.55 -16.73 7.31
CA GLU A 91 -23.06 -15.49 7.95
C GLU A 91 -22.46 -15.15 9.34
N PHE A 92 -21.18 -14.82 9.41
CA PHE A 92 -20.47 -14.46 10.62
C PHE A 92 -20.09 -12.98 10.56
N ALA A 93 -20.95 -12.17 11.15
CA ALA A 93 -20.68 -10.77 11.43
C ALA A 93 -19.98 -10.65 12.78
N ALA A 94 -18.70 -10.27 12.81
CA ALA A 94 -17.99 -9.96 14.04
C ALA A 94 -17.34 -8.57 13.99
N GLN A 95 -17.32 -7.94 15.17
CA GLN A 95 -16.66 -6.67 15.53
C GLN A 95 -17.38 -5.36 15.19
N ALA A 96 -18.69 -5.29 15.46
CA ALA A 96 -19.36 -4.02 15.70
C ALA A 96 -19.75 -3.91 17.18
N ILE A 97 -19.52 -2.74 17.79
CA ILE A 97 -20.02 -2.42 19.12
C ILE A 97 -21.45 -1.90 18.94
N ASN A 98 -22.45 -2.66 19.38
CA ASN A 98 -23.89 -2.36 19.23
C ASN A 98 -24.37 -2.19 17.78
N PRO A 99 -24.20 -3.19 16.89
CA PRO A 99 -24.68 -3.11 15.50
C PRO A 99 -26.20 -2.94 15.43
N THR A 100 -26.64 -2.12 14.48
CA THR A 100 -28.06 -1.94 14.15
C THR A 100 -28.51 -2.92 13.07
N LEU A 101 -29.82 -3.09 12.90
CA LEU A 101 -30.38 -3.85 11.77
C LEU A 101 -29.94 -3.31 10.40
N HIS A 102 -29.64 -2.01 10.30
CA HIS A 102 -29.14 -1.40 9.08
C HIS A 102 -27.71 -1.88 8.77
N ASP A 103 -26.86 -1.98 9.79
CA ASP A 103 -25.47 -2.44 9.65
C ASP A 103 -25.40 -3.89 9.18
N PHE A 104 -26.25 -4.76 9.74
CA PHE A 104 -26.36 -6.15 9.28
C PHE A 104 -26.84 -6.24 7.83
N LYS A 105 -27.82 -5.42 7.42
CA LYS A 105 -28.25 -5.38 6.01
C LYS A 105 -27.12 -4.93 5.10
N ALA A 106 -26.40 -3.88 5.45
CA ALA A 106 -25.28 -3.37 4.65
C ALA A 106 -24.16 -4.42 4.55
N LEU A 107 -23.80 -5.07 5.66
CA LEU A 107 -22.82 -6.14 5.69
C LEU A 107 -23.24 -7.34 4.82
N ASN A 108 -24.48 -7.80 4.95
CA ASN A 108 -24.99 -8.93 4.18
C ASN A 108 -24.97 -8.66 2.67
N GLU A 109 -25.30 -7.44 2.24
CA GLU A 109 -25.18 -7.06 0.83
C GLU A 109 -23.72 -7.07 0.35
N ARG A 110 -22.76 -6.70 1.20
CA ARG A 110 -21.32 -6.78 0.87
C ARG A 110 -20.81 -8.22 0.81
N ILE A 111 -21.21 -9.08 1.74
CA ILE A 111 -20.87 -10.51 1.73
C ILE A 111 -21.42 -11.17 0.46
N LYS A 112 -22.72 -10.97 0.15
CA LYS A 112 -23.33 -11.48 -1.09
C LYS A 112 -22.59 -11.00 -2.34
N TRP A 113 -22.23 -9.71 -2.37
CA TRP A 113 -21.45 -9.17 -3.48
C TRP A 113 -20.09 -9.85 -3.60
N GLN A 114 -19.38 -10.06 -2.49
CA GLN A 114 -18.07 -10.72 -2.47
C GLN A 114 -18.15 -12.18 -2.92
N ILE A 115 -19.16 -12.94 -2.45
CA ILE A 115 -19.43 -14.32 -2.90
C ILE A 115 -19.66 -14.36 -4.42
N LYS A 116 -20.48 -13.44 -4.95
CA LYS A 116 -20.76 -13.35 -6.40
C LYS A 116 -19.52 -13.00 -7.23
N HIS A 117 -18.54 -12.34 -6.64
CA HIS A 117 -17.34 -11.86 -7.32
C HIS A 117 -16.05 -12.49 -6.74
N LYS A 118 -16.12 -13.74 -6.28
CA LYS A 118 -15.03 -14.45 -5.58
C LYS A 118 -13.68 -14.50 -6.32
N HIS A 119 -13.70 -14.39 -7.65
CA HIS A 119 -12.51 -14.35 -8.50
C HIS A 119 -11.88 -12.96 -8.66
N ARG A 120 -12.53 -11.90 -8.17
CA ARG A 120 -11.92 -10.56 -8.12
C ARG A 120 -10.80 -10.56 -7.08
N GLY A 121 -9.79 -9.74 -7.35
CA GLY A 121 -8.59 -9.68 -6.54
C GLY A 121 -7.63 -8.62 -7.04
N LEU A 122 -6.39 -8.68 -6.56
CA LEU A 122 -5.31 -7.81 -7.01
C LEU A 122 -4.51 -8.52 -8.10
N LYS A 123 -4.25 -7.80 -9.17
CA LYS A 123 -3.31 -8.19 -10.22
C LYS A 123 -2.02 -7.42 -10.01
N PHE A 124 -0.89 -8.10 -10.13
CA PHE A 124 0.45 -7.52 -10.08
C PHE A 124 1.09 -7.72 -11.44
N THR A 125 1.28 -6.65 -12.19
CA THR A 125 1.97 -6.68 -13.48
C THR A 125 3.47 -6.46 -13.29
N LYS A 126 4.27 -7.00 -14.20
CA LYS A 126 5.71 -6.74 -14.20
C LYS A 126 5.98 -5.24 -14.34
N LEU A 127 6.82 -4.71 -13.46
CA LEU A 127 7.31 -3.35 -13.51
C LEU A 127 8.75 -3.32 -14.04
N ASP A 128 9.10 -2.25 -14.73
CA ASP A 128 10.48 -1.85 -14.97
C ASP A 128 11.05 -1.23 -13.69
N PHE A 129 12.07 -1.88 -13.12
CA PHE A 129 12.68 -1.40 -11.89
C PHE A 129 13.51 -0.13 -12.11
N ASP A 130 13.98 0.15 -13.33
CA ASP A 130 14.85 1.31 -13.61
C ASP A 130 14.08 2.64 -13.54
N SER A 131 12.77 2.59 -13.73
CA SER A 131 11.86 3.74 -13.66
C SER A 131 10.87 3.68 -12.49
N VAL A 132 11.06 2.73 -11.57
CA VAL A 132 10.10 2.48 -10.49
C VAL A 132 10.10 3.59 -9.44
N GLN A 133 8.90 3.95 -8.97
CA GLN A 133 8.67 4.92 -7.91
C GLN A 133 7.50 4.48 -7.03
N ILE A 134 7.49 4.96 -5.80
CA ILE A 134 6.39 4.78 -4.86
C ILE A 134 5.52 6.04 -4.89
N VAL A 135 4.22 5.86 -5.07
CA VAL A 135 3.23 6.94 -5.03
C VAL A 135 2.27 6.70 -3.88
N VAL A 136 2.15 7.69 -3.00
CA VAL A 136 1.21 7.70 -1.89
C VAL A 136 0.08 8.66 -2.22
N PHE A 137 -1.12 8.12 -2.27
CA PHE A 137 -2.36 8.88 -2.35
C PHE A 137 -2.98 8.94 -0.97
N ALA A 138 -3.33 10.12 -0.48
CA ALA A 138 -4.00 10.30 0.80
C ALA A 138 -5.32 11.04 0.61
N ASP A 139 -6.32 10.66 1.40
CA ASP A 139 -7.61 11.35 1.47
C ASP A 139 -8.15 11.24 2.90
N PRO A 140 -8.76 12.29 3.44
CA PRO A 140 -9.60 12.22 4.62
C PRO A 140 -11.09 12.35 4.28
N SER A 141 -11.93 11.91 5.21
CA SER A 141 -13.31 12.39 5.32
C SER A 141 -13.49 13.06 6.67
N PHE A 142 -13.64 14.39 6.66
CA PHE A 142 -13.69 15.20 7.87
C PHE A 142 -15.01 15.01 8.64
N ALA A 143 -14.91 14.68 9.92
CA ALA A 143 -16.05 14.54 10.85
C ALA A 143 -17.20 13.67 10.31
N ASN A 144 -16.86 12.63 9.53
CA ASN A 144 -17.82 11.80 8.81
C ASN A 144 -18.30 10.58 9.60
N ASN A 145 -17.59 10.21 10.67
CA ASN A 145 -17.99 9.12 11.54
C ASN A 145 -19.16 9.55 12.42
N PHE A 146 -19.90 8.58 12.94
CA PHE A 146 -21.08 8.82 13.79
C PHE A 146 -20.76 9.68 15.03
N ASP A 147 -19.56 9.56 15.58
CA ASP A 147 -19.09 10.33 16.73
C ASP A 147 -18.38 11.64 16.35
N TYR A 148 -18.56 12.10 15.10
CA TYR A 148 -17.94 13.30 14.52
C TYR A 148 -16.41 13.25 14.44
N SER A 149 -15.80 12.08 14.61
CA SER A 149 -14.40 11.88 14.26
C SER A 149 -14.21 11.79 12.74
N SER A 150 -13.00 12.06 12.28
CA SER A 150 -12.65 11.95 10.86
C SER A 150 -12.15 10.56 10.53
N GLN A 151 -12.53 10.02 9.37
CA GLN A 151 -11.88 8.88 8.75
C GLN A 151 -10.68 9.38 7.93
N ILE A 152 -9.55 8.71 8.00
CA ILE A 152 -8.38 9.01 7.17
C ILE A 152 -7.92 7.73 6.48
N GLY A 153 -7.41 7.88 5.26
CA GLY A 153 -6.96 6.74 4.48
C GLY A 153 -5.90 7.11 3.47
N TYR A 154 -5.23 6.08 2.99
CA TYR A 154 -4.22 6.20 1.96
C TYR A 154 -4.16 4.93 1.11
N VAL A 155 -3.65 5.07 -0.11
CA VAL A 155 -3.31 3.99 -1.02
C VAL A 155 -1.88 4.21 -1.50
N ILE A 156 -1.05 3.18 -1.36
CA ILE A 156 0.36 3.18 -1.79
C ILE A 156 0.50 2.27 -3.01
N VAL A 157 1.10 2.83 -4.05
CA VAL A 157 1.27 2.20 -5.34
C VAL A 157 2.74 2.17 -5.69
N LEU A 158 3.23 1.03 -6.15
CA LEU A 158 4.50 0.93 -6.85
C LEU A 158 4.22 1.06 -8.34
N LYS A 159 4.83 2.03 -9.02
CA LYS A 159 4.61 2.26 -10.45
C LYS A 159 5.90 2.45 -11.23
N ASP A 160 5.88 2.10 -12.49
CA ASP A 160 6.85 2.53 -13.49
C ASP A 160 6.18 3.54 -14.46
N GLU A 161 6.72 3.74 -15.66
CA GLU A 161 6.15 4.62 -16.68
C GLU A 161 4.80 4.13 -17.24
N ASN A 162 4.54 2.83 -17.22
CA ASN A 162 3.45 2.18 -17.97
C ASN A 162 2.40 1.50 -17.07
N ASN A 163 2.83 1.00 -15.91
CA ASN A 163 2.14 0.07 -15.05
C ASN A 163 2.26 0.47 -13.57
N ALA A 164 1.31 0.01 -12.78
CA ALA A 164 1.13 0.34 -11.38
C ALA A 164 0.52 -0.84 -10.62
N ASN A 165 1.08 -1.13 -9.45
CA ASN A 165 0.62 -2.18 -8.55
C ASN A 165 0.29 -1.57 -7.18
N VAL A 166 -0.90 -1.86 -6.65
CA VAL A 166 -1.25 -1.51 -5.26
C VAL A 166 -0.44 -2.40 -4.33
N ILE A 167 0.36 -1.81 -3.45
CA ILE A 167 1.23 -2.54 -2.52
C ILE A 167 0.81 -2.37 -1.06
N HIS A 168 0.07 -1.30 -0.73
CA HIS A 168 -0.45 -1.08 0.61
C HIS A 168 -1.66 -0.14 0.58
N TRP A 169 -2.57 -0.27 1.53
CA TRP A 169 -3.67 0.68 1.75
C TRP A 169 -4.07 0.69 3.22
N SER A 170 -4.76 1.74 3.65
CA SER A 170 -5.36 1.79 4.98
C SER A 170 -6.58 2.71 4.99
N SER A 171 -7.52 2.38 5.86
CA SER A 171 -8.69 3.16 6.19
C SER A 171 -8.89 3.07 7.69
N VAL A 172 -8.61 4.16 8.41
CA VAL A 172 -8.70 4.18 9.87
C VAL A 172 -9.37 5.45 10.37
N LYS A 173 -10.06 5.33 11.50
CA LYS A 173 -10.50 6.50 12.26
C LYS A 173 -9.26 7.29 12.70
N CYS A 174 -9.27 8.60 12.45
CA CYS A 174 -8.22 9.49 12.91
C CYS A 174 -8.15 9.45 14.44
N LYS A 175 -6.98 9.09 14.97
CA LYS A 175 -6.76 9.01 16.43
C LYS A 175 -6.88 10.37 17.12
N ARG A 176 -6.66 11.46 16.37
CA ARG A 176 -6.76 12.83 16.87
C ARG A 176 -8.06 13.46 16.38
N VAL A 177 -8.77 14.14 17.27
CA VAL A 177 -9.92 14.96 16.87
C VAL A 177 -9.41 16.15 16.07
N THR A 178 -9.74 16.18 14.78
CA THR A 178 -9.41 17.26 13.86
C THR A 178 -10.39 18.41 14.02
N ARG A 179 -9.89 19.65 14.01
CA ARG A 179 -10.71 20.86 14.13
C ARG A 179 -10.94 21.59 12.80
N SER A 180 -10.35 21.07 11.72
CA SER A 180 -10.47 21.61 10.37
C SER A 180 -10.26 20.51 9.33
N VAL A 181 -10.72 20.76 8.10
CA VAL A 181 -10.49 19.87 6.95
C VAL A 181 -8.99 19.74 6.69
N LEU A 182 -8.24 20.86 6.68
CA LEU A 182 -6.78 20.88 6.53
C LEU A 182 -6.07 19.99 7.56
N ALA A 183 -6.53 19.98 8.82
CA ALA A 183 -5.97 19.09 9.84
C ALA A 183 -6.15 17.61 9.48
N SER A 184 -7.34 17.23 9.00
CA SER A 184 -7.60 15.85 8.58
C SER A 184 -6.80 15.46 7.35
N GLU A 185 -6.64 16.36 6.39
CA GLU A 185 -5.84 16.16 5.18
C GLU A 185 -4.37 15.95 5.53
N LEU A 186 -3.82 16.80 6.40
CA LEU A 186 -2.45 16.70 6.87
C LEU A 186 -2.20 15.39 7.63
N TYR A 187 -3.12 14.97 8.50
CA TYR A 187 -2.96 13.69 9.21
C TYR A 187 -3.07 12.47 8.30
N ALA A 188 -3.96 12.49 7.30
CA ALA A 188 -4.01 11.44 6.29
C ALA A 188 -2.68 11.36 5.50
N MET A 189 -2.17 12.53 5.07
CA MET A 189 -0.90 12.63 4.36
C MET A 189 0.28 12.16 5.20
N THR A 190 0.36 12.57 6.48
CA THR A 190 1.44 12.17 7.39
C THR A 190 1.44 10.66 7.59
N LEU A 191 0.26 10.07 7.83
CA LEU A 191 0.12 8.62 7.99
C LEU A 191 0.55 7.87 6.72
N GLY A 192 0.15 8.35 5.54
CA GLY A 192 0.57 7.76 4.27
C GLY A 192 2.07 7.91 4.01
N PHE A 193 2.64 9.08 4.33
CA PHE A 193 4.07 9.36 4.20
C PHE A 193 4.90 8.45 5.09
N ASP A 194 4.54 8.30 6.38
CA ASP A 194 5.27 7.46 7.33
C ASP A 194 5.40 6.02 6.80
N VAL A 195 4.28 5.44 6.34
CA VAL A 195 4.27 4.09 5.80
C VAL A 195 4.98 4.01 4.44
N GLY A 196 4.77 5.00 3.57
CA GLY A 196 5.43 5.08 2.27
C GLY A 196 6.95 5.19 2.37
N ALA A 197 7.47 5.96 3.32
CA ALA A 197 8.90 6.13 3.57
C ALA A 197 9.55 4.83 4.05
N VAL A 198 8.90 4.08 4.95
CA VAL A 198 9.40 2.79 5.43
C VAL A 198 9.34 1.72 4.34
N ILE A 199 8.27 1.67 3.55
CA ILE A 199 8.19 0.77 2.39
C ILE A 199 9.28 1.13 1.36
N LYS A 200 9.50 2.42 1.10
CA LYS A 200 10.60 2.90 0.24
C LYS A 200 11.95 2.34 0.68
N LEU A 201 12.30 2.47 1.96
CA LEU A 201 13.57 1.94 2.50
C LEU A 201 13.71 0.43 2.25
N THR A 202 12.62 -0.32 2.46
CA THR A 202 12.60 -1.76 2.21
C THR A 202 12.91 -2.09 0.75
N PHE A 203 12.24 -1.43 -0.20
CA PHE A 203 12.51 -1.65 -1.62
C PHE A 203 13.91 -1.17 -2.03
N GLN A 204 14.41 -0.05 -1.48
CA GLN A 204 15.77 0.42 -1.74
C GLN A 204 16.81 -0.63 -1.31
N CYS A 205 16.63 -1.25 -0.15
CA CYS A 205 17.51 -2.33 0.31
C CYS A 205 17.43 -3.58 -0.56
N ILE A 206 16.22 -3.99 -0.98
CA ILE A 206 16.01 -5.17 -1.83
C ILE A 206 16.58 -4.94 -3.23
N LEU A 207 16.27 -3.81 -3.86
CA LEU A 207 16.62 -3.49 -5.24
C LEU A 207 18.00 -2.82 -5.39
N LYS A 208 18.63 -2.47 -4.26
CA LYS A 208 19.93 -1.76 -4.18
C LYS A 208 19.98 -0.51 -5.07
N ARG A 209 18.90 0.28 -5.04
CA ARG A 209 18.75 1.50 -5.82
C ARG A 209 17.91 2.51 -5.08
N GLU A 210 18.08 3.78 -5.43
CA GLU A 210 17.19 4.85 -4.99
C GLU A 210 15.80 4.69 -5.61
N ILE A 211 14.76 4.94 -4.81
CA ILE A 211 13.37 4.84 -5.25
C ILE A 211 12.67 6.16 -4.89
N PRO A 212 12.21 6.93 -5.90
CA PRO A 212 11.46 8.16 -5.65
C PRO A 212 10.18 7.88 -4.85
N LEU A 213 9.90 8.74 -3.88
CA LEU A 213 8.62 8.77 -3.14
C LEU A 213 7.85 10.01 -3.56
N VAL A 214 6.65 9.80 -4.07
CA VAL A 214 5.75 10.85 -4.55
C VAL A 214 4.53 10.90 -3.65
N LEU A 215 4.20 12.10 -3.18
CA LEU A 215 3.00 12.34 -2.38
C LEU A 215 1.95 13.05 -3.23
N CYS A 216 0.74 12.50 -3.29
CA CYS A 216 -0.38 13.04 -4.04
C CYS A 216 -1.49 13.49 -3.09
N THR A 217 -1.98 14.72 -3.28
CA THR A 217 -3.16 15.25 -2.59
C THR A 217 -4.09 15.94 -3.57
N ASP A 218 -5.39 15.82 -3.38
CA ASP A 218 -6.40 16.59 -4.10
C ASP A 218 -6.76 17.92 -3.40
N SER A 219 -6.22 18.15 -2.20
CA SER A 219 -6.38 19.40 -1.47
C SER A 219 -5.36 20.45 -1.90
N HIS A 220 -5.86 21.47 -2.60
CA HIS A 220 -5.09 22.67 -2.90
C HIS A 220 -4.56 23.35 -1.62
N SER A 221 -5.37 23.38 -0.55
CA SER A 221 -4.98 24.02 0.71
C SER A 221 -3.82 23.31 1.38
N LEU A 222 -3.83 21.96 1.39
CA LEU A 222 -2.71 21.17 1.90
C LEU A 222 -1.48 21.36 1.01
N TYR A 223 -1.62 21.28 -0.31
CA TYR A 223 -0.51 21.48 -1.25
C TYR A 223 0.17 22.83 -1.02
N GLU A 224 -0.59 23.92 -0.96
CA GLU A 224 -0.07 25.27 -0.68
C GLU A 224 0.63 25.33 0.68
N CYS A 225 0.07 24.68 1.71
CA CYS A 225 0.69 24.60 3.04
C CYS A 225 1.99 23.78 3.04
N LEU A 226 2.15 22.78 2.18
CA LEU A 226 3.39 22.01 2.12
C LEU A 226 4.45 22.74 1.32
N VAL A 227 4.05 23.34 0.19
CA VAL A 227 4.98 23.90 -0.81
C VAL A 227 5.35 25.35 -0.55
N LYS A 228 4.37 26.22 -0.37
CA LYS A 228 4.62 27.63 -0.09
C LYS A 228 4.85 27.71 1.42
N LEU A 229 5.77 28.56 1.89
CA LEU A 229 6.05 28.77 3.32
C LEU A 229 4.86 29.34 4.13
N GLY A 230 3.62 29.08 3.70
CA GLY A 230 2.39 29.41 4.38
C GLY A 230 2.38 28.85 5.80
N SER A 231 1.79 29.64 6.69
CA SER A 231 1.53 29.28 8.07
C SER A 231 0.04 28.99 8.25
N THR A 232 -0.28 28.08 9.16
CA THR A 232 -1.65 27.92 9.66
C THR A 232 -1.82 28.62 11.01
N SER A 233 -3.05 29.05 11.31
CA SER A 233 -3.42 29.57 12.63
C SER A 233 -3.34 28.47 13.70
N GLU A 234 -3.58 27.22 13.33
CA GLU A 234 -3.47 26.06 14.20
C GLU A 234 -2.01 25.66 14.38
N LYS A 235 -1.35 26.26 15.39
CA LYS A 235 0.09 26.11 15.64
C LYS A 235 0.58 24.66 15.77
N ARG A 236 -0.28 23.74 16.21
CA ARG A 236 0.10 22.33 16.38
C ARG A 236 0.32 21.61 15.04
N LEU A 237 -0.47 21.94 14.01
CA LEU A 237 -0.31 21.37 12.67
C LEU A 237 1.03 21.76 12.04
N MET A 238 1.62 22.89 12.47
CA MET A 238 2.94 23.30 11.98
C MET A 238 4.01 22.24 12.27
N ILE A 239 3.88 21.43 13.32
CA ILE A 239 4.84 20.35 13.61
C ILE A 239 4.87 19.35 12.45
N ASP A 240 3.70 18.81 12.09
CA ASP A 240 3.58 17.81 11.03
C ASP A 240 3.91 18.43 9.64
N ILE A 241 3.51 19.69 9.39
CA ILE A 241 3.91 20.43 8.16
C ILE A 241 5.43 20.56 8.08
N MET A 242 6.10 20.94 9.18
CA MET A 242 7.56 21.08 9.22
C MET A 242 8.26 19.75 9.00
N CYS A 243 7.73 18.64 9.54
CA CYS A 243 8.26 17.31 9.30
C CYS A 243 8.22 16.95 7.80
N ILE A 244 7.07 17.13 7.13
CA ILE A 244 6.95 16.84 5.69
C ILE A 244 7.86 17.77 4.87
N ARG A 245 7.91 19.07 5.19
CA ARG A 245 8.82 20.01 4.50
C ARG A 245 10.29 19.63 4.69
N GLN A 246 10.68 19.25 5.90
CA GLN A 246 12.05 18.81 6.18
C GLN A 246 12.40 17.53 5.41
N SER A 247 11.49 16.54 5.37
CA SER A 247 11.68 15.32 4.56
C SER A 247 11.79 15.63 3.05
N TYR A 248 11.03 16.62 2.56
CA TYR A 248 11.17 17.12 1.19
C TYR A 248 12.54 17.81 0.97
N GLU A 249 12.97 18.68 1.89
CA GLU A 249 14.29 19.33 1.83
C GLU A 249 15.43 18.31 1.82
N ARG A 250 15.31 17.24 2.61
CA ARG A 250 16.25 16.10 2.70
C ARG A 250 16.17 15.12 1.53
N ARG A 251 15.30 15.36 0.53
CA ARG A 251 15.10 14.48 -0.63
C ARG A 251 14.56 13.08 -0.26
N GLU A 252 13.97 12.93 0.92
CA GLU A 252 13.23 11.71 1.28
C GLU A 252 11.95 11.62 0.44
N ILE A 253 11.30 12.77 0.21
CA ILE A 253 10.19 12.96 -0.72
C ILE A 253 10.76 13.56 -2.01
N ALA A 254 10.52 12.90 -3.13
CA ALA A 254 10.97 13.36 -4.45
C ALA A 254 10.01 14.38 -5.05
N GLN A 255 8.70 14.17 -4.89
CA GLN A 255 7.67 15.04 -5.45
C GLN A 255 6.46 15.17 -4.53
N ILE A 256 5.84 16.35 -4.55
CA ILE A 256 4.50 16.58 -3.99
C ILE A 256 3.63 17.11 -5.12
N ILE A 257 2.51 16.43 -5.39
CA ILE A 257 1.64 16.71 -6.53
C ILE A 257 0.23 17.05 -6.02
N TRP A 258 -0.29 18.19 -6.47
CA TRP A 258 -1.71 18.50 -6.37
C TRP A 258 -2.46 17.93 -7.57
N ILE A 259 -3.43 17.06 -7.30
CA ILE A 259 -4.13 16.26 -8.30
C ILE A 259 -5.63 16.57 -8.33
N ASP A 260 -6.33 16.18 -9.40
CA ASP A 260 -7.79 16.16 -9.44
C ASP A 260 -8.35 15.09 -8.50
N GLY A 261 -9.37 15.43 -7.70
CA GLY A 261 -9.99 14.51 -6.75
C GLY A 261 -10.56 13.25 -7.41
N ASN A 262 -11.06 13.32 -8.66
CA ASN A 262 -11.57 12.13 -9.35
C ASN A 262 -10.45 11.16 -9.76
N SER A 263 -9.20 11.61 -9.75
CA SER A 263 -8.01 10.79 -9.98
C SER A 263 -7.40 10.21 -8.70
N ASN A 264 -7.95 10.54 -7.52
CA ASN A 264 -7.45 10.08 -6.23
C ASN A 264 -8.01 8.70 -5.84
N PRO A 265 -7.22 7.60 -5.88
CA PRO A 265 -7.70 6.28 -5.45
C PRO A 265 -7.92 6.20 -3.94
N ALA A 266 -7.37 7.11 -3.14
CA ALA A 266 -7.54 7.11 -1.69
C ALA A 266 -8.96 7.50 -1.25
N ASP A 267 -9.76 8.11 -2.13
CA ASP A 267 -11.20 8.34 -1.91
C ASP A 267 -11.95 7.07 -1.51
N ALA A 268 -11.55 5.91 -2.05
CA ALA A 268 -12.15 4.63 -1.72
C ALA A 268 -11.93 4.22 -0.25
N MET A 269 -10.95 4.81 0.43
CA MET A 269 -10.61 4.50 1.81
C MET A 269 -11.47 5.30 2.80
N THR A 270 -12.11 6.37 2.37
CA THR A 270 -12.75 7.35 3.28
C THR A 270 -14.19 7.65 2.90
N LYS A 271 -14.57 7.45 1.63
CA LYS A 271 -15.88 7.75 1.09
C LYS A 271 -16.63 6.44 0.78
N SER A 272 -17.95 6.46 0.96
CA SER A 272 -18.82 5.31 0.69
C SER A 272 -19.17 5.12 -0.79
N LYS A 273 -18.89 6.12 -1.63
CA LYS A 273 -19.18 6.10 -3.06
C LYS A 273 -18.14 5.27 -3.81
N PRO A 274 -18.53 4.63 -4.93
CA PRO A 274 -17.56 3.97 -5.81
C PRO A 274 -16.49 4.96 -6.26
N CYS A 275 -15.21 4.56 -6.17
CA CYS A 275 -14.07 5.34 -6.61
C CYS A 275 -13.60 4.85 -8.00
N PRO A 276 -13.83 5.63 -9.09
CA PRO A 276 -13.41 5.24 -10.42
C PRO A 276 -11.88 5.10 -10.55
N ALA A 277 -11.11 5.96 -9.86
CA ALA A 277 -9.65 5.91 -9.86
C ALA A 277 -9.11 4.58 -9.33
N LEU A 278 -9.57 4.15 -8.15
CA LEU A 278 -9.16 2.85 -7.59
C LEU A 278 -9.63 1.69 -8.47
N ARG A 279 -10.86 1.77 -9.01
CA ARG A 279 -11.36 0.73 -9.93
C ARG A 279 -10.46 0.59 -11.16
N LYS A 280 -10.12 1.70 -11.82
CA LYS A 280 -9.22 1.72 -12.98
C LYS A 280 -7.85 1.15 -12.62
N LEU A 281 -7.31 1.54 -11.46
CA LEU A 281 -6.03 1.03 -10.95
C LEU A 281 -6.06 -0.49 -10.77
N ILE A 282 -7.08 -1.04 -10.11
CA ILE A 282 -7.20 -2.50 -9.88
C ILE A 282 -7.47 -3.26 -11.17
N GLU A 283 -8.31 -2.73 -12.07
CA GLU A 283 -8.71 -3.44 -13.30
C GLU A 283 -7.64 -3.39 -14.39
N THR A 284 -6.80 -2.34 -14.40
CA THR A 284 -5.86 -2.09 -15.52
C THR A 284 -4.39 -2.05 -15.11
N ASN A 285 -4.08 -2.02 -13.81
CA ASN A 285 -2.73 -1.76 -13.29
C ASN A 285 -2.16 -0.44 -13.82
N LYS A 286 -2.98 0.59 -13.95
CA LYS A 286 -2.56 1.92 -14.39
C LYS A 286 -3.15 2.99 -13.50
N ILE A 287 -2.35 3.98 -13.18
CA ILE A 287 -2.83 5.23 -12.60
C ILE A 287 -2.92 6.28 -13.71
N ASP A 288 -3.95 7.11 -13.65
CA ASP A 288 -4.14 8.23 -14.55
C ASP A 288 -4.40 9.45 -13.68
N VAL A 289 -3.33 10.21 -13.45
CA VAL A 289 -3.29 11.28 -12.47
C VAL A 289 -3.33 12.60 -13.22
N THR A 290 -4.41 13.34 -13.05
CA THR A 290 -4.54 14.70 -13.58
C THR A 290 -3.88 15.65 -12.57
N ALA A 291 -2.66 16.09 -12.85
CA ALA A 291 -1.93 17.02 -11.98
C ALA A 291 -2.28 18.48 -12.32
N TYR A 292 -2.60 19.27 -11.30
CA TYR A 292 -2.79 20.72 -11.41
C TYR A 292 -1.49 21.49 -11.19
N ASN A 293 -0.68 21.05 -10.22
CA ASN A 293 0.62 21.64 -9.91
C ASN A 293 1.50 20.61 -9.17
N TRP A 294 2.82 20.75 -9.26
CA TRP A 294 3.75 19.90 -8.53
C TRP A 294 5.03 20.63 -8.18
N VAL A 295 5.70 20.14 -7.14
CA VAL A 295 7.10 20.44 -6.87
C VAL A 295 7.91 19.16 -6.92
N GLU A 296 9.14 19.30 -7.39
CA GLU A 296 10.04 18.19 -7.56
C GLU A 296 11.44 18.55 -7.03
N ARG A 297 12.07 17.56 -6.41
CA ARG A 297 13.45 17.64 -5.94
C ARG A 297 14.19 16.36 -6.31
N ILE A 298 14.55 16.24 -7.58
CA ILE A 298 15.37 15.14 -8.09
C ILE A 298 16.74 15.18 -7.38
N PRO A 299 17.30 14.03 -6.97
CA PRO A 299 18.71 13.97 -6.61
C PRO A 299 19.52 14.48 -7.81
N THR A 300 20.16 15.64 -7.66
CA THR A 300 21.24 16.04 -8.57
C THR A 300 22.23 14.88 -8.61
N LYS A 301 22.45 14.27 -9.78
CA LYS A 301 23.66 13.46 -10.00
C LYS A 301 24.81 14.35 -9.52
N ASN A 302 25.58 13.88 -8.55
CA ASN A 302 26.77 14.60 -8.12
C ASN A 302 27.59 14.91 -9.38
N ASP A 303 27.83 16.19 -9.64
CA ASP A 303 29.02 16.59 -10.38
C ASP A 303 30.19 16.24 -9.44
N ASP A 304 30.87 15.13 -9.80
CA ASP A 304 32.15 14.62 -9.32
C ASP A 304 32.33 14.28 -7.82
#